data_AF-A0A8T4TTY7-F1
#
_entry.id   AF-A0A8T4TTY7-F1
#
_cell.length_a   1.000
_cell.length_b   1.000
_cell.length_c   1.000
_cell.angle_alpha   90.00
_cell.angle_beta   90.00
_cell.angle_gamma   90.00
#
_symmetry.space_group_name_H-M   'P 1'
#
loop_
_entity.id
_entity.type
_entity.pdbx_description
1 polymer ?
#
loop_
_entity_poly.entity_id
_entity_poly.type
_entity_poly.pdbx_seq_one_letter_code
_entity_poly.pdbx_strand_id
1 'polypeptide(L)'
;MPVNPGIEYQLAEEEFHSASTTEEKLKALQKMWSTVPKHKSSEGLQQQIKQKIAKYKEASKKEKASRRSGRSLSLKKDGSATISILGVPNSGKSTLLKKLTNANVLIADYQFSTTKPEVGILNYKGVLLQIIEIPAIIENFEKSEKGPTYLAIMRMSDLLILMGDSLELVKKELEDNDIYVKHLVARKDEDAEKLKERIWRSLDLMKIYTKQPRKKHDYPPLALEKGASVRDLANNVHKDFVRNFKFARVWGKSAKFEGQRVGIDHKLKDEDIVEFHTS
;
A
#
# COMPACT_ATOMS: atom_id res chain seq x y z
N MET A 1 9.81 52.93 12.37
CA MET A 1 9.99 53.18 10.92
C MET A 1 10.11 51.83 10.23
N PRO A 2 9.42 51.59 9.10
CA PRO A 2 9.60 50.36 8.34
C PRO A 2 11.07 50.27 7.88
N VAL A 3 11.72 49.15 8.20
CA VAL A 3 13.07 48.86 7.76
C VAL A 3 12.99 48.55 6.27
N ASN A 4 13.72 49.29 5.44
CA ASN A 4 13.87 48.96 4.02
C ASN A 4 15.06 48.01 3.89
N PRO A 5 14.83 46.70 3.69
CA PRO A 5 15.92 45.76 3.53
C PRO A 5 16.58 45.94 2.15
N GLY A 6 17.90 45.74 2.06
CA GLY A 6 18.66 45.99 0.83
C GLY A 6 18.28 45.08 -0.34
N ILE A 7 18.81 45.38 -1.54
CA ILE A 7 18.50 44.66 -2.80
C ILE A 7 18.70 43.14 -2.65
N GLU A 8 19.76 42.71 -1.96
CA GLU A 8 20.05 41.29 -1.73
C GLU A 8 18.96 40.57 -0.92
N TYR A 9 18.28 41.28 -0.02
CA TYR A 9 17.15 40.75 0.71
C TYR A 9 15.91 40.63 -0.16
N GLN A 10 15.63 41.64 -0.98
CA GLN A 10 14.50 41.65 -1.89
C GLN A 10 14.59 40.51 -2.92
N LEU A 11 15.78 40.27 -3.48
CA LEU A 11 16.04 39.12 -4.34
C LEU A 11 15.81 37.79 -3.61
N ALA A 12 16.26 37.67 -2.37
CA ALA A 12 16.02 36.46 -1.57
C ALA A 12 14.54 36.26 -1.20
N GLU A 13 13.77 37.35 -1.09
CA GLU A 13 12.32 37.32 -0.86
C GLU A 13 11.57 36.87 -2.12
N GLU A 14 11.95 37.38 -3.30
CA GLU A 14 11.44 36.89 -4.60
C GLU A 14 11.76 35.41 -4.83
N GLU A 15 12.98 34.97 -4.50
CA GLU A 15 13.35 33.55 -4.52
C GLU A 15 12.45 32.73 -3.58
N PHE A 16 12.11 33.25 -2.41
CA PHE A 16 11.22 32.55 -1.47
C PHE A 16 9.79 32.43 -2.01
N HIS A 17 9.27 33.47 -2.68
CA HIS A 17 7.93 33.48 -3.25
C HIS A 17 7.80 32.62 -4.52
N SER A 18 8.85 32.60 -5.34
CA SER A 18 8.92 31.80 -6.57
C SER A 18 9.26 30.33 -6.33
N ALA A 19 9.86 29.99 -5.18
CA ALA A 19 10.24 28.63 -4.83
C ALA A 19 9.03 27.67 -4.76
N SER A 20 9.17 26.52 -5.41
CA SER A 20 8.12 25.49 -5.46
C SER A 20 8.31 24.41 -4.39
N THR A 21 9.52 24.23 -3.87
CA THR A 21 9.82 23.19 -2.87
C THR A 21 10.13 23.75 -1.48
N THR A 22 9.88 22.95 -0.43
CA THR A 22 10.22 23.28 0.96
C THR A 22 11.72 23.50 1.16
N GLU A 23 12.56 22.78 0.41
CA GLU A 23 14.02 22.89 0.46
C GLU A 23 14.53 24.20 -0.19
N GLU A 24 13.96 24.59 -1.33
CA GLU A 24 14.23 25.89 -1.96
C GLU A 24 13.75 27.05 -1.08
N LYS A 25 12.54 26.94 -0.51
CA LYS A 25 12.01 27.93 0.45
C LYS A 25 12.90 28.08 1.68
N LEU A 26 13.42 26.97 2.20
CA LEU A 26 14.36 27.01 3.33
C LEU A 26 15.69 27.69 2.96
N LYS A 27 16.20 27.43 1.76
CA LYS A 27 17.42 28.06 1.23
C LYS A 27 17.25 29.57 1.03
N ALA A 28 16.12 29.99 0.47
CA ALA A 28 15.77 31.40 0.31
C ALA A 28 15.63 32.11 1.67
N LEU A 29 14.97 31.50 2.66
CA LEU A 29 14.89 32.04 4.02
C LEU A 29 16.25 32.16 4.71
N GLN A 30 17.18 31.22 4.46
CA GLN A 30 18.55 31.30 4.98
C GLN A 30 19.32 32.47 4.34
N LYS A 31 19.13 32.72 3.05
CA LYS A 31 19.66 33.91 2.37
C LYS A 31 19.07 35.20 2.96
N MET A 32 17.75 35.26 3.13
CA MET A 32 17.07 36.40 3.78
C MET A 32 17.61 36.66 5.19
N TRP A 33 17.93 35.62 5.98
CA TRP A 33 18.54 35.77 7.30
C TRP A 33 19.98 36.29 7.27
N SER A 34 20.73 35.99 6.20
CA SER A 34 22.10 36.49 6.04
C SER A 34 22.14 37.97 5.64
N THR A 35 21.14 38.44 4.89
CA THR A 35 21.07 39.79 4.31
C THR A 35 20.17 40.75 5.10
N VAL A 36 19.37 40.24 6.06
CA VAL A 36 18.53 41.09 6.91
C VAL A 36 19.39 42.02 7.80
N PRO A 37 19.03 43.32 7.94
CA PRO A 37 19.71 44.21 8.87
C PRO A 37 19.67 43.70 10.32
N LYS A 38 20.73 43.95 11.09
CA LYS A 38 20.90 43.48 12.49
C LYS A 38 20.94 44.62 13.50
N HIS A 39 19.93 45.48 13.46
CA HIS A 39 19.80 46.61 14.38
C HIS A 39 18.40 46.63 15.05
N LYS A 40 18.23 47.40 16.13
CA LYS A 40 17.03 47.40 16.97
C LYS A 40 15.71 47.60 16.22
N SER A 41 15.68 48.43 15.17
CA SER A 41 14.48 48.64 14.32
C SER A 41 14.09 47.44 13.45
N SER A 42 14.95 46.45 13.27
CA SER A 42 14.72 45.26 12.43
C SER A 42 14.42 43.97 13.23
N GLU A 43 14.30 44.07 14.56
CA GLU A 43 14.09 42.93 15.45
C GLU A 43 12.82 42.12 15.11
N GLY A 44 11.72 42.80 14.77
CA GLY A 44 10.48 42.12 14.37
C GLY A 44 10.64 41.30 13.09
N LEU A 45 11.36 41.83 12.10
CA LEU A 45 11.63 41.15 10.83
C LEU A 45 12.55 39.94 11.03
N GLN A 46 13.60 40.11 11.85
CA GLN A 46 14.49 39.02 12.24
C GLN A 46 13.71 37.89 12.95
N GLN A 47 12.82 38.23 13.88
CA GLN A 47 12.02 37.24 14.59
C GLN A 47 11.12 36.45 13.63
N GLN A 48 10.48 37.13 12.67
CA GLN A 48 9.64 36.49 11.66
C GLN A 48 10.45 35.54 10.76
N ILE A 49 11.62 35.95 10.28
CA ILE A 49 12.50 35.09 9.45
C ILE A 49 12.96 33.87 10.26
N LYS A 50 13.37 34.06 11.51
CA LYS A 50 13.83 32.97 12.37
C LYS A 50 12.71 31.95 12.66
N GLN A 51 11.49 32.42 12.91
CA GLN A 51 10.30 31.56 13.06
C GLN A 51 10.00 30.79 11.78
N LYS A 52 10.04 31.45 10.62
CA LYS A 52 9.86 30.80 9.31
C LYS A 52 10.96 29.74 9.07
N ILE A 53 12.23 30.03 9.33
CA ILE A 53 13.33 29.06 9.21
C ILE A 53 13.08 27.84 10.09
N ALA A 54 12.68 28.03 11.35
CA ALA A 54 12.38 26.91 12.24
C ALA A 54 11.25 26.02 11.69
N LYS A 55 10.16 26.64 11.25
CA LYS A 55 9.00 25.94 10.65
C LYS A 55 9.40 25.16 9.39
N TYR A 56 10.11 25.78 8.46
CA TYR A 56 10.51 25.14 7.19
C TYR A 56 11.63 24.10 7.38
N LYS A 57 12.50 24.28 8.39
CA LYS A 57 13.51 23.27 8.78
C LYS A 57 12.87 22.03 9.39
N GLU A 58 11.83 22.20 10.20
CA GLU A 58 11.05 21.09 10.75
C GLU A 58 10.26 20.38 9.64
N ALA A 59 9.62 21.13 8.74
CA ALA A 59 8.93 20.59 7.57
C ALA A 59 9.89 19.78 6.66
N SER A 60 11.07 20.32 6.35
CA SER A 60 12.10 19.60 5.56
C SER A 60 12.64 18.36 6.28
N LYS A 61 12.77 18.38 7.61
CA LYS A 61 13.12 17.18 8.39
C LYS A 61 12.01 16.13 8.36
N LYS A 62 10.74 16.54 8.46
CA LYS A 62 9.58 15.66 8.32
C LYS A 62 9.49 15.05 6.92
N GLU A 63 9.76 15.82 5.87
CA GLU A 63 9.86 15.34 4.48
C GLU A 63 11.04 14.39 4.25
N LYS A 64 12.22 14.67 4.83
CA LYS A 64 13.38 13.77 4.75
C LYS A 64 13.16 12.49 5.57
N ALA A 65 12.44 12.58 6.69
CA ALA A 65 12.02 11.44 7.48
C ALA A 65 10.93 10.62 6.76
N SER A 66 9.98 11.25 6.06
CA SER A 66 8.97 10.55 5.25
C SER A 66 9.60 9.89 4.01
N ARG A 67 10.59 10.52 3.35
CA ARG A 67 11.39 9.89 2.28
C ARG A 67 12.19 8.69 2.77
N ARG A 68 12.75 8.73 4.00
CA ARG A 68 13.40 7.56 4.63
C ARG A 68 12.39 6.50 5.08
N SER A 69 11.21 6.91 5.54
CA SER A 69 10.08 6.04 5.89
C SER A 69 9.38 5.43 4.67
N GLY A 70 9.59 5.97 3.47
CA GLY A 70 9.13 5.38 2.21
C GLY A 70 9.76 4.01 1.92
N ARG A 71 10.82 3.64 2.66
CA ARG A 71 11.39 2.28 2.65
C ARG A 71 10.69 1.31 3.62
N SER A 72 9.75 1.79 4.43
CA SER A 72 8.95 0.99 5.34
C SER A 72 7.51 1.51 5.39
N LEU A 73 6.78 1.44 4.27
CA LEU A 73 5.34 1.27 4.37
C LEU A 73 5.11 -0.13 4.97
N SER A 74 5.04 -0.21 6.30
CA SER A 74 4.50 -1.40 6.96
C SER A 74 2.99 -1.40 6.77
N LEU A 75 2.53 -1.59 5.53
CA LEU A 75 1.19 -2.10 5.31
C LEU A 75 1.17 -3.46 6.02
N LYS A 76 0.49 -3.54 7.17
CA LYS A 76 0.14 -4.84 7.72
C LYS A 76 -0.76 -5.48 6.67
N LYS A 77 -0.30 -6.56 6.06
CA LYS A 77 -1.07 -7.35 5.11
C LYS A 77 -2.22 -7.98 5.89
N ASP A 78 -3.35 -7.28 5.96
CA ASP A 78 -4.58 -7.72 6.65
C ASP A 78 -5.40 -8.56 5.66
N GLY A 79 -4.91 -9.78 5.38
CA GLY A 79 -5.55 -10.71 4.46
C GLY A 79 -4.53 -11.54 3.69
N SER A 80 -5.01 -12.52 2.92
CA SER A 80 -4.14 -13.40 2.15
C SER A 80 -3.58 -12.73 0.88
N ALA A 81 -4.28 -11.74 0.35
CA ALA A 81 -3.81 -10.89 -0.75
C ALA A 81 -4.35 -9.47 -0.65
N THR A 82 -3.64 -8.52 -1.24
CA THR A 82 -3.99 -7.10 -1.35
C THR A 82 -4.31 -6.75 -2.80
N ILE A 83 -5.50 -6.20 -3.03
CA ILE A 83 -6.01 -5.81 -4.34
C ILE A 83 -6.22 -4.30 -4.34
N SER A 84 -5.71 -3.58 -5.33
CA SER A 84 -5.94 -2.13 -5.45
C SER A 84 -6.89 -1.79 -6.60
N ILE A 85 -7.90 -0.95 -6.33
CA ILE A 85 -8.81 -0.43 -7.34
C ILE A 85 -8.29 0.92 -7.84
N LEU A 86 -8.06 1.00 -9.15
CA LEU A 86 -7.54 2.15 -9.88
C LEU A 86 -8.55 2.62 -10.93
N GLY A 87 -8.51 3.91 -11.25
CA GLY A 87 -9.40 4.46 -12.27
C GLY A 87 -9.52 5.97 -12.25
N VAL A 88 -9.96 6.52 -13.36
CA VAL A 88 -10.26 7.95 -13.53
C VAL A 88 -11.41 8.41 -12.62
N PRO A 89 -11.64 9.73 -12.45
CA PRO A 89 -12.80 10.23 -11.71
C PRO A 89 -14.12 9.64 -12.23
N ASN A 90 -15.09 9.44 -11.34
CA ASN A 90 -16.43 8.93 -11.66
C ASN A 90 -16.51 7.52 -12.27
N SER A 91 -15.42 6.75 -12.31
CA SER A 91 -15.41 5.37 -12.84
C SER A 91 -16.14 4.33 -11.99
N GLY A 92 -16.63 4.71 -10.80
CA GLY A 92 -17.40 3.82 -9.92
C GLY A 92 -16.55 3.00 -8.94
N LYS A 93 -15.29 3.39 -8.68
CA LYS A 93 -14.37 2.70 -7.74
C LYS A 93 -14.98 2.44 -6.37
N SER A 94 -15.49 3.47 -5.70
CA SER A 94 -16.07 3.34 -4.36
C SER A 94 -17.35 2.52 -4.35
N THR A 95 -18.13 2.57 -5.44
CA THR A 95 -19.28 1.69 -5.64
C THR A 95 -18.83 0.23 -5.75
N LEU A 96 -17.76 -0.04 -6.50
CA LEU A 96 -17.21 -1.37 -6.66
C LEU A 96 -16.67 -1.91 -5.34
N LEU A 97 -15.90 -1.11 -4.59
CA LEU A 97 -15.39 -1.49 -3.28
C LEU A 97 -16.53 -1.96 -2.37
N LYS A 98 -17.56 -1.13 -2.20
CA LYS A 98 -18.74 -1.45 -1.38
C LYS A 98 -19.47 -2.70 -1.85
N LYS A 99 -19.58 -2.89 -3.16
CA LYS A 99 -20.22 -4.07 -3.79
C LYS A 99 -19.44 -5.36 -3.51
N LEU A 100 -18.11 -5.29 -3.49
CA LEU A 100 -17.25 -6.46 -3.25
C LEU A 100 -17.17 -6.82 -1.76
N THR A 101 -17.16 -5.85 -0.85
CA THR A 101 -16.83 -6.07 0.57
C THR A 101 -18.04 -6.26 1.47
N ASN A 102 -19.27 -6.29 0.92
CA ASN A 102 -20.52 -6.52 1.65
C ASN A 102 -20.60 -5.72 2.98
N ALA A 103 -20.43 -4.39 2.88
CA ALA A 103 -20.60 -3.39 3.94
C ALA A 103 -19.58 -3.38 5.11
N ASN A 104 -18.64 -4.33 5.21
CA ASN A 104 -17.55 -4.26 6.19
C ASN A 104 -16.33 -3.52 5.61
N VAL A 105 -16.47 -2.20 5.43
CA VAL A 105 -15.36 -1.30 5.05
C VAL A 105 -14.72 -0.79 6.34
N LEU A 106 -13.43 -1.09 6.54
CA LEU A 106 -12.65 -0.54 7.65
C LEU A 106 -11.89 0.68 7.13
N ILE A 107 -12.23 1.87 7.62
CA ILE A 107 -11.51 3.09 7.26
C ILE A 107 -10.12 3.02 7.91
N ALA A 108 -9.07 2.93 7.10
CA ALA A 108 -7.70 2.99 7.60
C ALA A 108 -7.24 4.45 7.76
N ASP A 109 -6.78 4.78 8.97
CA ASP A 109 -6.23 6.10 9.30
C ASP A 109 -4.76 6.19 8.91
N TYR A 110 -4.51 6.70 7.70
CA TYR A 110 -3.14 7.03 7.27
C TYR A 110 -2.76 8.41 7.84
N GLN A 111 -1.66 8.46 8.59
CA GLN A 111 -1.28 9.60 9.43
C GLN A 111 -0.94 10.92 8.69
N PHE A 112 -1.03 10.98 7.37
CA PHE A 112 -0.58 12.15 6.58
C PHE A 112 -1.51 12.45 5.41
N SER A 113 -2.82 12.30 5.60
CA SER A 113 -3.73 12.25 4.47
C SER A 113 -5.06 13.00 4.62
N THR A 114 -5.25 14.06 3.82
CA THR A 114 -6.53 14.79 3.63
C THR A 114 -7.63 13.96 2.92
N THR A 115 -7.29 13.19 1.89
CA THR A 115 -8.11 12.11 1.28
C THR A 115 -7.60 10.70 1.63
N LYS A 116 -8.28 9.97 2.51
CA LYS A 116 -7.89 8.62 2.95
C LYS A 116 -8.27 7.58 1.89
N PRO A 117 -7.38 6.64 1.49
CA PRO A 117 -7.82 5.49 0.69
C PRO A 117 -8.75 4.62 1.52
N GLU A 118 -9.84 4.16 0.91
CA GLU A 118 -10.82 3.32 1.57
C GLU A 118 -10.35 1.86 1.51
N VAL A 119 -10.36 1.18 2.65
CA VAL A 119 -9.97 -0.24 2.74
C VAL A 119 -11.21 -1.05 3.06
N GLY A 120 -11.43 -2.14 2.35
CA GLY A 120 -12.47 -3.09 2.68
C GLY A 120 -11.99 -4.53 2.54
N ILE A 121 -12.70 -5.43 3.22
CA ILE A 121 -12.32 -6.85 3.25
C ILE A 121 -13.35 -7.64 2.44
N LEU A 122 -12.89 -8.30 1.40
CA LEU A 122 -13.66 -9.27 0.64
C LEU A 122 -13.44 -10.65 1.27
N ASN A 123 -14.50 -11.23 1.84
CA ASN A 123 -14.50 -12.65 2.17
C ASN A 123 -15.00 -13.44 0.94
N TYR A 124 -14.11 -14.20 0.31
CA TYR A 124 -14.46 -15.05 -0.81
C TYR A 124 -13.94 -16.47 -0.59
N LYS A 125 -14.84 -17.45 -0.67
CA LYS A 125 -14.54 -18.88 -0.40
C LYS A 125 -13.88 -19.12 0.96
N GLY A 126 -14.21 -18.30 1.96
CA GLY A 126 -13.65 -18.36 3.32
C GLY A 126 -12.29 -17.69 3.48
N VAL A 127 -11.72 -17.13 2.41
CA VAL A 127 -10.45 -16.39 2.44
C VAL A 127 -10.73 -14.89 2.49
N LEU A 128 -10.04 -14.19 3.38
CA LEU A 128 -10.11 -12.73 3.50
C LEU A 128 -9.08 -12.09 2.55
N LEU A 129 -9.57 -11.27 1.63
CA LEU A 129 -8.80 -10.49 0.67
C LEU A 129 -8.96 -9.01 0.99
N GLN A 130 -7.84 -8.29 1.10
CA GLN A 130 -7.84 -6.86 1.32
C GLN A 130 -8.06 -6.15 -0.01
N ILE A 131 -9.01 -5.21 -0.05
CA ILE A 131 -9.24 -4.34 -1.19
C ILE A 131 -8.98 -2.90 -0.77
N ILE A 132 -8.14 -2.20 -1.51
CA ILE A 132 -7.78 -0.81 -1.27
C ILE A 132 -8.25 0.01 -2.46
N GLU A 133 -9.11 1.00 -2.23
CA GLU A 133 -9.42 2.00 -3.25
C GLU A 133 -8.34 3.08 -3.26
N ILE A 134 -7.68 3.23 -4.41
CA ILE A 134 -6.78 4.36 -4.63
C ILE A 134 -7.59 5.54 -5.16
N PRO A 135 -7.32 6.77 -4.69
CA PRO A 135 -7.93 7.97 -5.25
C PRO A 135 -7.78 8.05 -6.77
N ALA A 136 -8.66 8.83 -7.39
CA ALA A 136 -8.72 8.91 -8.84
C ALA A 136 -7.37 9.27 -9.45
N ILE A 137 -6.97 8.49 -10.45
CA ILE A 137 -5.77 8.78 -11.24
C ILE A 137 -6.11 9.94 -12.19
N ILE A 138 -5.31 10.99 -12.11
CA ILE A 138 -5.39 12.21 -12.90
C ILE A 138 -4.00 12.51 -13.47
N GLU A 139 -3.89 13.46 -14.39
CA GLU A 139 -2.57 13.86 -14.91
C GLU A 139 -1.65 14.34 -13.78
N ASN A 140 -0.37 13.94 -13.85
CA ASN A 140 0.63 14.22 -12.81
C ASN A 140 0.26 13.65 -11.43
N PHE A 141 -0.43 12.50 -11.38
CA PHE A 141 -0.82 11.87 -10.11
C PHE A 141 0.38 11.60 -9.21
N GLU A 142 1.51 11.14 -9.75
CA GLU A 142 2.79 10.98 -9.05
C GLU A 142 3.29 12.25 -8.34
N LYS A 143 3.01 13.44 -8.90
CA LYS A 143 3.48 14.73 -8.38
C LYS A 143 2.56 15.30 -7.32
N SER A 144 1.38 14.71 -7.14
CA SER A 144 0.51 15.05 -6.03
C SER A 144 1.20 14.75 -4.69
N GLU A 145 0.84 15.48 -3.64
CA GLU A 145 1.43 15.35 -2.30
C GLU A 145 1.52 13.87 -1.81
N LYS A 146 0.58 13.03 -2.25
CA LYS A 146 0.47 11.62 -1.86
C LYS A 146 0.70 10.62 -2.99
N GLY A 147 0.98 11.09 -4.20
CA GLY A 147 1.28 10.24 -5.35
C GLY A 147 2.26 9.12 -5.02
N PRO A 148 3.42 9.42 -4.39
CA PRO A 148 4.41 8.41 -4.03
C PRO A 148 3.86 7.32 -3.09
N THR A 149 2.98 7.67 -2.15
CA THR A 149 2.36 6.73 -1.23
C THR A 149 1.42 5.78 -1.96
N TYR A 150 0.58 6.31 -2.86
CA TYR A 150 -0.34 5.48 -3.63
C TYR A 150 0.39 4.59 -4.63
N LEU A 151 1.44 5.09 -5.28
CA LEU A 151 2.31 4.30 -6.16
C LEU A 151 2.99 3.15 -5.39
N ALA A 152 3.40 3.38 -4.14
CA ALA A 152 3.93 2.31 -3.29
C ALA A 152 2.86 1.25 -2.98
N ILE A 153 1.62 1.64 -2.68
CA ILE A 153 0.51 0.70 -2.47
C ILE A 153 0.26 -0.13 -3.75
N MET A 154 0.26 0.52 -4.93
CA MET A 154 0.08 -0.17 -6.20
C MET A 154 1.17 -1.23 -6.42
N ARG A 155 2.45 -0.90 -6.20
CA ARG A 155 3.57 -1.84 -6.32
C ARG A 155 3.49 -3.02 -5.36
N MET A 156 2.92 -2.81 -4.17
CA MET A 156 2.76 -3.84 -3.15
C MET A 156 1.49 -4.68 -3.33
N SER A 157 0.64 -4.34 -4.30
CA SER A 157 -0.60 -5.07 -4.55
C SER A 157 -0.31 -6.38 -5.28
N ASP A 158 -1.03 -7.43 -4.90
CA ASP A 158 -1.00 -8.72 -5.59
C ASP A 158 -1.82 -8.69 -6.90
N LEU A 159 -2.78 -7.76 -7.01
CA LEU A 159 -3.61 -7.54 -8.19
C LEU A 159 -4.10 -6.08 -8.28
N LEU A 160 -4.14 -5.51 -9.49
CA LEU A 160 -4.80 -4.24 -9.77
C LEU A 160 -6.14 -4.45 -10.48
N ILE A 161 -7.15 -3.69 -10.09
CA ILE A 161 -8.44 -3.59 -10.78
C ILE A 161 -8.50 -2.23 -11.45
N LEU A 162 -8.55 -2.20 -12.77
CA LEU A 162 -8.66 -0.97 -13.55
C LEU A 162 -10.13 -0.70 -13.89
N MET A 163 -10.59 0.51 -13.62
CA MET A 163 -11.95 0.98 -13.91
C MET A 163 -11.95 2.32 -14.65
N GLY A 164 -12.82 2.45 -15.64
CA GLY A 164 -13.06 3.71 -16.34
C GLY A 164 -13.33 3.49 -17.82
N ASP A 165 -13.88 4.52 -18.46
CA ASP A 165 -14.18 4.52 -19.89
C ASP A 165 -12.91 4.70 -20.74
N SER A 166 -11.92 5.42 -20.19
CA SER A 166 -10.57 5.55 -20.74
C SER A 166 -9.56 4.99 -19.72
N LEU A 167 -8.85 3.95 -20.14
CA LEU A 167 -7.82 3.30 -19.34
C LEU A 167 -6.42 3.77 -19.72
N GLU A 168 -6.28 4.53 -20.80
CA GLU A 168 -5.02 5.02 -21.34
C GLU A 168 -4.25 5.81 -20.30
N LEU A 169 -4.93 6.71 -19.58
CA LEU A 169 -4.31 7.51 -18.52
C LEU A 169 -3.78 6.63 -17.37
N VAL A 170 -4.58 5.64 -16.95
CA VAL A 170 -4.19 4.75 -15.84
C VAL A 170 -3.02 3.87 -16.24
N LYS A 171 -3.06 3.30 -17.46
CA LYS A 171 -1.98 2.47 -18.00
C LYS A 171 -0.69 3.28 -18.16
N LYS A 172 -0.78 4.48 -18.71
CA LYS A 172 0.34 5.40 -18.84
C LYS A 172 0.98 5.70 -17.49
N GLU A 173 0.19 6.02 -16.46
CA GLU A 173 0.73 6.29 -15.11
C GLU A 173 1.46 5.07 -14.54
N LEU A 174 0.95 3.85 -14.78
CA LEU A 174 1.62 2.61 -14.37
C LEU A 174 2.94 2.39 -15.12
N GLU A 175 2.96 2.64 -16.44
CA GLU A 175 4.13 2.52 -17.29
C GLU A 175 5.21 3.56 -16.93
N ASP A 176 4.84 4.84 -16.85
CA ASP A 176 5.73 5.96 -16.50
C ASP A 176 6.37 5.76 -15.11
N ASN A 177 5.74 4.96 -14.24
CA ASN A 177 6.22 4.66 -12.91
C ASN A 177 6.79 3.24 -12.74
N ASP A 178 7.02 2.46 -13.80
CA ASP A 178 7.57 1.10 -13.73
C ASP A 178 6.75 0.14 -12.81
N ILE A 179 5.42 0.19 -12.88
CA ILE A 179 4.52 -0.65 -12.08
C ILE A 179 3.99 -1.81 -12.94
N TYR A 180 4.65 -2.96 -12.80
CA TYR A 180 4.32 -4.20 -13.52
C TYR A 180 3.56 -5.20 -12.64
N VAL A 181 2.37 -4.82 -12.20
CA VAL A 181 1.47 -5.69 -11.41
C VAL A 181 0.38 -6.27 -12.31
N LYS A 182 0.04 -7.54 -12.10
CA LYS A 182 -1.08 -8.19 -12.81
C LYS A 182 -2.34 -7.36 -12.62
N HIS A 183 -3.10 -7.16 -13.69
CA HIS A 183 -4.31 -6.35 -13.61
C HIS A 183 -5.47 -6.97 -14.37
N LEU A 184 -6.68 -6.62 -13.95
CA LEU A 184 -7.91 -6.91 -14.67
C LEU A 184 -8.71 -5.62 -14.88
N VAL A 185 -9.55 -5.62 -15.91
CA VAL A 185 -10.51 -4.54 -16.14
C VAL A 185 -11.86 -4.94 -15.56
N ALA A 186 -12.45 -4.05 -14.75
CA ALA A 186 -13.80 -4.21 -14.20
C ALA A 186 -14.71 -3.11 -14.73
N ARG A 187 -15.97 -3.47 -15.00
CA ARG A 187 -17.01 -2.51 -15.41
C ARG A 187 -17.96 -2.23 -14.26
N LYS A 188 -18.53 -1.02 -14.24
CA LYS A 188 -19.44 -0.56 -13.18
C LYS A 188 -20.68 -1.44 -13.04
N ASP A 189 -21.19 -1.94 -14.15
CA ASP A 189 -22.37 -2.79 -14.28
C ASP A 189 -22.07 -4.29 -14.18
N GLU A 190 -20.79 -4.68 -14.03
CA GLU A 190 -20.40 -6.08 -13.97
C GLU A 190 -20.97 -6.78 -12.73
N ASP A 191 -21.47 -8.00 -12.90
CA ASP A 191 -21.94 -8.83 -11.79
C ASP A 191 -20.84 -9.07 -10.75
N ALA A 192 -21.19 -8.91 -9.46
CA ALA A 192 -20.21 -9.00 -8.38
C ALA A 192 -19.63 -10.41 -8.22
N GLU A 193 -20.45 -11.45 -8.34
CA GLU A 193 -19.98 -12.81 -8.14
C GLU A 193 -19.06 -13.24 -9.28
N LYS A 194 -19.38 -12.87 -10.52
CA LYS A 194 -18.47 -13.04 -11.67
C LYS A 194 -17.15 -12.32 -11.46
N LEU A 195 -17.16 -11.08 -10.98
CA LEU A 195 -15.94 -10.33 -10.74
C LEU A 195 -15.10 -10.93 -9.60
N LYS A 196 -15.73 -11.34 -8.48
CA LYS A 196 -15.05 -12.05 -7.39
C LYS A 196 -14.37 -13.33 -7.87
N GLU A 197 -15.01 -14.08 -8.75
CA GLU A 197 -14.41 -15.27 -9.37
C GLU A 197 -13.20 -14.91 -10.25
N ARG A 198 -13.31 -13.86 -11.08
CA ARG A 198 -12.19 -13.37 -11.91
C ARG A 198 -11.01 -12.89 -11.06
N ILE A 199 -11.27 -12.17 -9.97
CA ILE A 199 -10.25 -11.76 -8.98
C ILE A 199 -9.56 -13.00 -8.42
N TRP A 200 -10.33 -13.96 -7.91
CA TRP A 200 -9.80 -15.20 -7.32
C TRP A 200 -8.91 -15.97 -8.29
N ARG A 201 -9.37 -16.14 -9.55
CA ARG A 201 -8.58 -16.80 -10.60
C ARG A 201 -7.31 -16.01 -10.94
N SER A 202 -7.38 -14.69 -10.92
CA SER A 202 -6.24 -13.82 -11.25
C SER A 202 -5.17 -13.80 -10.17
N LEU A 203 -5.54 -13.98 -8.89
CA LEU A 203 -4.57 -14.06 -7.80
C LEU A 203 -3.78 -15.37 -7.78
N ASP A 204 -4.20 -16.39 -8.56
CA ASP A 204 -3.55 -17.71 -8.60
C ASP A 204 -3.32 -18.33 -7.22
N LEU A 205 -4.30 -18.12 -6.33
CA LEU A 205 -4.32 -18.68 -4.98
C LEU A 205 -4.94 -20.07 -4.95
N MET A 206 -4.57 -20.82 -3.91
CA MET A 206 -5.15 -22.08 -3.50
C MET A 206 -5.50 -22.03 -2.01
N LYS A 207 -6.60 -22.67 -1.62
CA LYS A 207 -7.04 -22.81 -0.23
C LYS A 207 -6.35 -24.03 0.37
N ILE A 208 -5.71 -23.85 1.51
CA ILE A 208 -5.13 -24.93 2.29
C ILE A 208 -5.74 -24.91 3.68
N TYR A 209 -6.14 -26.07 4.15
CA TYR A 209 -6.70 -26.23 5.49
C TYR A 209 -5.63 -26.78 6.42
N THR A 210 -5.54 -26.26 7.64
CA THR A 210 -4.71 -26.85 8.69
C THR A 210 -5.57 -27.68 9.62
N LYS A 211 -4.98 -28.66 10.30
CA LYS A 211 -5.65 -29.34 11.41
C LYS A 211 -4.68 -29.75 12.50
N GLN A 212 -5.21 -29.82 13.72
CA GLN A 212 -4.51 -30.44 14.84
C GLN A 212 -4.70 -31.97 14.82
N PRO A 213 -3.76 -32.74 15.40
CA PRO A 213 -3.90 -34.18 15.54
C PRO A 213 -5.24 -34.60 16.15
N ARG A 214 -5.93 -35.54 15.49
CA ARG A 214 -7.24 -36.09 15.90
C ARG A 214 -8.41 -35.09 15.90
N LYS A 215 -8.22 -33.86 15.42
CA LYS A 215 -9.30 -32.88 15.24
C LYS A 215 -9.75 -32.79 13.78
N LYS A 216 -10.93 -32.19 13.57
CA LYS A 216 -11.34 -31.71 12.25
C LYS A 216 -10.42 -30.57 11.81
N HIS A 217 -10.42 -30.28 10.52
CA HIS A 217 -9.65 -29.16 10.00
C HIS A 217 -10.25 -27.82 10.44
N ASP A 218 -9.37 -26.84 10.57
CA ASP A 218 -9.68 -25.50 11.03
C ASP A 218 -10.42 -24.70 9.94
N TYR A 219 -11.13 -23.67 10.39
CA TYR A 219 -11.70 -22.61 9.55
C TYR A 219 -11.29 -21.26 10.15
N PRO A 220 -11.00 -20.23 9.34
CA PRO A 220 -11.00 -20.23 7.86
C PRO A 220 -9.79 -20.96 7.24
N PRO A 221 -9.83 -21.33 5.94
CA PRO A 221 -8.65 -21.80 5.22
C PRO A 221 -7.58 -20.71 5.10
N LEU A 222 -6.34 -21.14 4.93
CA LEU A 222 -5.23 -20.27 4.55
C LEU A 222 -5.13 -20.22 3.03
N ALA A 223 -4.96 -19.04 2.45
CA ALA A 223 -4.66 -18.90 1.03
C ALA A 223 -3.15 -18.84 0.81
N LEU A 224 -2.67 -19.68 -0.10
CA LEU A 224 -1.29 -19.70 -0.57
C LEU A 224 -1.27 -19.58 -2.09
N GLU A 225 -0.15 -19.12 -2.64
CA GLU A 225 0.08 -19.17 -4.09
C GLU A 225 0.09 -20.62 -4.58
N LYS A 226 -0.45 -20.86 -5.78
CA LYS A 226 -0.37 -22.17 -6.42
C LYS A 226 1.08 -22.63 -6.53
N GLY A 227 1.33 -23.89 -6.15
CA GLY A 227 2.68 -24.46 -6.13
C GLY A 227 3.48 -24.12 -4.87
N ALA A 228 2.86 -23.51 -3.85
CA ALA A 228 3.46 -23.40 -2.54
C ALA A 228 3.69 -24.78 -1.90
N SER A 229 4.65 -24.83 -0.99
CA SER A 229 5.08 -26.03 -0.27
C SER A 229 4.56 -26.07 1.17
N VAL A 230 4.75 -27.20 1.85
CA VAL A 230 4.51 -27.33 3.29
C VAL A 230 5.34 -26.30 4.09
N ARG A 231 6.54 -25.94 3.62
CA ARG A 231 7.38 -24.88 4.19
C ARG A 231 6.70 -23.52 4.15
N ASP A 232 6.11 -23.18 3.01
CA ASP A 232 5.43 -21.89 2.82
C ASP A 232 4.21 -21.79 3.72
N LEU A 233 3.43 -22.89 3.83
CA LEU A 233 2.33 -23.00 4.77
C LEU A 233 2.80 -22.83 6.22
N ALA A 234 3.88 -23.51 6.62
CA ALA A 234 4.43 -23.44 7.97
C ALA A 234 4.85 -22.00 8.32
N ASN A 235 5.54 -21.31 7.41
CA ASN A 235 5.92 -19.91 7.57
C ASN A 235 4.71 -18.97 7.72
N ASN A 236 3.61 -19.26 7.02
CA ASN A 236 2.37 -18.49 7.10
C ASN A 236 1.69 -18.66 8.47
N VAL A 237 1.78 -19.84 9.08
CA VAL A 237 1.24 -20.12 10.42
C VAL A 237 2.12 -19.53 11.52
N HIS A 238 3.37 -19.98 11.64
CA HIS A 238 4.34 -19.46 12.61
C HIS A 238 5.76 -19.93 12.28
N LYS A 239 6.77 -19.07 12.50
CA LYS A 239 8.18 -19.38 12.22
C LYS A 239 8.69 -20.64 12.94
N ASP A 240 8.10 -21.00 14.08
CA ASP A 240 8.50 -22.17 14.86
C ASP A 240 8.11 -23.49 14.20
N PHE A 241 7.05 -23.53 13.38
CA PHE A 241 6.67 -24.75 12.65
C PHE A 241 7.76 -25.20 11.68
N VAL A 242 8.49 -24.25 11.08
CA VAL A 242 9.63 -24.55 10.21
C VAL A 242 10.83 -25.01 11.03
N ARG A 243 11.13 -24.32 12.13
CA ARG A 243 12.30 -24.63 12.98
C ARG A 243 12.23 -26.01 13.59
N ASN A 244 11.04 -26.41 14.05
CA ASN A 244 10.82 -27.66 14.76
C ASN A 244 10.18 -28.72 13.87
N PHE A 245 10.21 -28.57 12.54
CA PHE A 245 9.51 -29.48 11.63
C PHE A 245 10.08 -30.90 11.68
N LYS A 246 9.23 -31.92 11.92
CA LYS A 246 9.60 -33.33 11.73
C LYS A 246 9.02 -33.89 10.43
N PHE A 247 7.72 -33.70 10.22
CA PHE A 247 6.99 -34.07 9.01
C PHE A 247 5.60 -33.41 9.02
N ALA A 248 4.92 -33.47 7.88
CA ALA A 248 3.50 -33.18 7.81
C ALA A 248 2.74 -34.42 7.33
N ARG A 249 1.45 -34.50 7.68
CA ARG A 249 0.51 -35.40 7.01
C ARG A 249 -0.42 -34.59 6.12
N VAL A 250 -0.69 -35.10 4.92
CA VAL A 250 -1.54 -34.42 3.94
C VAL A 250 -2.70 -35.32 3.52
N TRP A 251 -3.88 -34.74 3.45
CA TRP A 251 -5.11 -35.31 2.89
C TRP A 251 -5.53 -34.44 1.71
N GLY A 252 -5.80 -35.02 0.55
CA GLY A 252 -6.12 -34.26 -0.67
C GLY A 252 -5.31 -34.62 -1.90
N LYS A 253 -5.40 -33.78 -2.94
CA LYS A 253 -4.96 -34.06 -4.31
C LYS A 253 -3.44 -34.08 -4.49
N SER A 254 -2.67 -33.51 -3.55
CA SER A 254 -1.20 -33.60 -3.59
C SER A 254 -0.66 -34.89 -2.96
N ALA A 255 -1.46 -35.57 -2.14
CA ALA A 255 -1.10 -36.83 -1.52
C ALA A 255 -1.43 -38.02 -2.44
N LYS A 256 -0.63 -39.09 -2.35
CA LYS A 256 -0.89 -40.37 -3.03
C LYS A 256 -1.99 -41.17 -2.32
N PHE A 257 -2.15 -40.98 -1.02
CA PHE A 257 -3.17 -41.59 -0.17
C PHE A 257 -3.44 -40.68 1.03
N GLU A 258 -4.62 -40.81 1.63
CA GLU A 258 -5.05 -39.98 2.75
C GLU A 258 -4.10 -40.08 3.96
N GLY A 259 -3.66 -38.93 4.47
CA GLY A 259 -2.75 -38.85 5.61
C GLY A 259 -1.29 -39.22 5.27
N GLN A 260 -0.90 -39.15 3.99
CA GLN A 260 0.48 -39.40 3.57
C GLN A 260 1.44 -38.51 4.35
N ARG A 261 2.49 -39.13 4.90
CA ARG A 261 3.62 -38.41 5.51
C ARG A 261 4.48 -37.79 4.41
N VAL A 262 4.70 -36.48 4.49
CA VAL A 262 5.47 -35.71 3.52
C VAL A 262 6.55 -34.85 4.20
N GLY A 263 7.57 -34.50 3.44
CA GLY A 263 8.63 -33.58 3.85
C GLY A 263 8.21 -32.11 3.73
N ILE A 264 9.07 -31.21 4.20
CA ILE A 264 8.77 -29.77 4.26
C ILE A 264 8.69 -29.11 2.87
N ASP A 265 9.37 -29.65 1.87
CA ASP A 265 9.38 -29.10 0.51
C ASP A 265 8.31 -29.73 -0.40
N HIS A 266 7.44 -30.59 0.14
CA HIS A 266 6.32 -31.18 -0.60
C HIS A 266 5.37 -30.09 -1.11
N LYS A 267 5.03 -30.16 -2.40
CA LYS A 267 4.15 -29.20 -3.07
C LYS A 267 2.69 -29.51 -2.79
N LEU A 268 1.98 -28.51 -2.29
CA LEU A 268 0.56 -28.62 -1.96
C LEU A 268 -0.31 -28.31 -3.19
N LYS A 269 -1.57 -28.75 -3.13
CA LYS A 269 -2.61 -28.45 -4.10
C LYS A 269 -3.84 -27.88 -3.41
N ASP A 270 -4.68 -27.22 -4.20
CA ASP A 270 -5.93 -26.62 -3.73
C ASP A 270 -6.80 -27.64 -2.99
N GLU A 271 -7.29 -27.19 -1.83
CA GLU A 271 -8.12 -27.92 -0.87
C GLU A 271 -7.42 -29.03 -0.08
N ASP A 272 -6.09 -29.12 -0.15
CA ASP A 272 -5.36 -30.01 0.74
C ASP A 272 -5.55 -29.63 2.22
N ILE A 273 -5.61 -30.65 3.07
CA ILE A 273 -5.61 -30.52 4.53
C ILE A 273 -4.24 -30.98 5.04
N VAL A 274 -3.60 -30.15 5.87
CA VAL A 274 -2.25 -30.39 6.39
C VAL A 274 -2.25 -30.45 7.92
N GLU A 275 -1.65 -31.50 8.46
CA GLU A 275 -1.40 -31.66 9.90
C GLU A 275 0.11 -31.62 10.15
N PHE A 276 0.57 -30.61 10.87
CA PHE A 276 1.98 -30.46 11.23
C PHE A 276 2.36 -31.36 12.41
N HIS A 277 3.51 -32.01 12.32
CA HIS A 277 4.16 -32.72 13.43
C HIS A 277 5.51 -32.09 13.69
N THR A 278 5.66 -31.46 14.84
CA THR A 278 6.88 -30.76 15.25
C THR A 278 7.60 -31.50 16.38
N SER A 279 8.90 -31.19 16.57
CA SER A 279 9.72 -31.66 17.69
C SER A 279 9.45 -30.91 18.98
#